data_AF-A0A528V1H4-F1
#
_entry.id   AF-A0A528V1H4-F1
#
_cell.length_a   1.000
_cell.length_b   1.000
_cell.length_c   1.000
_cell.angle_alpha   90.00
_cell.angle_beta   90.00
_cell.angle_gamma   90.00
#
_symmetry.space_group_name_H-M   'P 1'
#
loop_
_entity.id
_entity.type
_entity.pdbx_description
1 polymer ?
#
loop_
_entity_poly.entity_id
_entity_poly.type
_entity_poly.pdbx_seq_one_letter_code
_entity_poly.pdbx_strand_id
1 'polypeptide(L)'
;LITIDSPDFSLRVAKKVRAADPAIPIVHYVCPSVWAWRPGRAVAMKPYVDHILCILPFEVRELARLGGPTGTYVGHRLTHDPGVL
;
A
#
# COMPACT_ATOMS: atom_id res chain seq x y z
N LEU A 1 0.42 -4.96 11.87
CA LEU A 1 0.06 -3.54 11.67
C LEU A 1 -0.72 -3.39 10.38
N ILE A 2 -1.91 -2.81 10.47
CA ILE A 2 -2.67 -2.37 9.29
C ILE A 2 -2.63 -0.84 9.30
N THR A 3 -2.20 -0.25 8.20
CA THR A 3 -2.25 1.21 7.98
C THR A 3 -3.22 1.51 6.84
N ILE A 4 -3.89 2.64 6.88
CA ILE A 4 -4.91 3.01 5.90
C ILE A 4 -4.63 4.44 5.45
N ASP A 5 -4.44 4.62 4.14
CA ASP A 5 -4.24 5.94 3.52
C ASP A 5 -3.08 6.75 4.18
N SER A 6 -2.97 8.03 3.83
CA SER A 6 -2.01 8.99 4.38
C SER A 6 -0.57 8.47 4.37
N PRO A 7 -0.02 8.06 3.20
CA PRO A 7 1.26 7.36 3.10
C PRO A 7 2.44 8.13 3.72
N ASP A 8 2.43 9.47 3.67
CA ASP A 8 3.48 10.29 4.27
C ASP A 8 3.54 10.18 5.81
N PHE A 9 2.42 9.83 6.46
CA PHE A 9 2.40 9.49 7.88
C PHE A 9 2.54 7.97 8.08
N SER A 10 1.63 7.20 7.48
CA SER A 10 1.49 5.76 7.68
C SER A 10 2.77 4.98 7.38
N LEU A 11 3.47 5.30 6.28
CA LEU A 11 4.71 4.60 5.91
C LEU A 11 5.87 4.93 6.86
N ARG A 12 5.89 6.12 7.47
CA ARG A 12 6.88 6.45 8.51
C ARG A 12 6.65 5.63 9.78
N VAL A 13 5.38 5.42 10.15
CA VAL A 13 5.03 4.56 11.28
C VAL A 13 5.39 3.11 10.98
N ALA A 14 5.01 2.59 9.80
CA ALA A 14 5.35 1.24 9.37
C ALA A 14 6.86 0.97 9.42
N LYS A 15 7.68 1.92 8.95
CA LYS A 15 9.14 1.82 9.02
C LYS A 15 9.67 1.72 10.46
N LYS A 16 9.11 2.51 11.39
CA LYS A 16 9.48 2.45 12.82
C LYS A 16 9.06 1.13 13.46
N VAL A 17 7.87 0.63 13.14
CA VAL A 17 7.35 -0.64 13.66
C VAL A 17 8.18 -1.81 13.16
N ARG A 18 8.49 -1.88 11.85
CA ARG A 18 9.38 -2.91 11.29
C ARG A 18 10.76 -2.91 11.95
N ALA A 19 11.30 -1.73 12.27
CA ALA A 19 12.60 -1.61 12.94
C ALA A 19 12.55 -2.07 14.42
N ALA A 20 11.41 -1.88 15.10
CA ALA A 20 11.23 -2.29 16.49
C ALA A 20 10.96 -3.80 16.62
N ASP A 21 10.17 -4.37 15.71
CA ASP A 21 9.86 -5.80 15.68
C ASP A 21 9.68 -6.29 14.23
N PRO A 22 10.69 -7.00 13.70
CA PRO A 22 10.63 -7.58 12.36
C PRO A 22 9.59 -8.70 12.20
N ALA A 23 9.05 -9.28 13.27
CA ALA A 23 8.07 -10.36 13.19
C ALA A 23 6.64 -9.85 12.92
N ILE A 24 6.36 -8.57 13.15
CA ILE A 24 5.02 -8.00 12.95
C ILE A 24 4.69 -7.95 11.44
N PRO A 25 3.60 -8.57 10.97
CA PRO A 25 3.15 -8.41 9.59
C PRO A 25 2.62 -6.98 9.35
N ILE A 26 2.97 -6.37 8.23
CA ILE A 26 2.60 -4.99 7.88
C ILE A 26 1.85 -4.96 6.55
N VAL A 27 0.59 -4.51 6.61
CA VAL A 27 -0.28 -4.31 5.45
C VAL A 27 -0.64 -2.83 5.34
N HIS A 28 -0.59 -2.29 4.12
CA HIS A 28 -1.06 -0.94 3.81
C HIS A 28 -2.32 -1.02 2.94
N TYR A 29 -3.40 -0.38 3.38
CA TYR A 29 -4.65 -0.29 2.63
C TYR A 29 -4.75 1.08 1.95
N VAL A 30 -5.13 1.07 0.67
CA VAL A 30 -5.07 2.18 -0.28
C VAL A 30 -3.66 2.31 -0.85
N CYS A 31 -3.49 1.91 -2.11
CA CYS A 31 -2.20 1.98 -2.77
C CYS A 31 -1.76 3.45 -2.93
N PRO A 32 -0.53 3.84 -2.53
CA PRO A 32 -0.12 5.23 -2.58
C PRO A 32 0.10 5.71 -4.02
N SER A 33 -0.84 6.42 -4.63
CA SER A 33 -0.73 6.91 -6.02
C SER A 33 0.54 7.72 -6.34
N VAL A 34 1.27 8.19 -5.32
CA VAL A 34 2.57 8.85 -5.45
C VAL A 34 3.61 8.03 -6.24
N TRP A 35 3.54 6.70 -6.23
CA TRP A 35 4.43 5.88 -7.08
C TRP A 35 4.31 6.22 -8.57
N ALA A 36 3.16 6.75 -9.03
CA ALA A 36 2.93 7.07 -10.44
C ALA A 36 3.83 8.21 -10.95
N TRP A 37 4.18 9.16 -10.08
CA TRP A 37 5.05 10.30 -10.43
C TRP A 37 6.40 10.30 -9.67
N ARG A 38 6.57 9.40 -8.70
CA ARG A 38 7.86 9.08 -8.03
C ARG A 38 8.03 7.55 -7.94
N PRO A 39 8.42 6.87 -9.02
CA PRO A 39 8.47 5.40 -9.09
C PRO A 39 9.36 4.75 -8.03
N GLY A 40 10.42 5.45 -7.60
CA GLY A 40 11.30 4.99 -6.51
C GLY A 40 10.59 4.73 -5.18
N ARG A 41 9.40 5.32 -4.96
CA ARG A 41 8.60 5.04 -3.75
C ARG A 41 8.08 3.60 -3.71
N ALA A 42 7.77 2.98 -4.85
CA ALA A 42 7.31 1.59 -4.88
C ALA A 42 8.36 0.67 -4.26
N VAL A 43 9.61 0.73 -4.76
CA VAL A 43 10.74 -0.05 -4.25
C VAL A 43 11.03 0.30 -2.79
N ALA A 44 10.97 1.59 -2.42
CA ALA A 44 11.30 2.04 -1.08
C ALA A 44 10.35 1.50 0.01
N MET A 45 9.14 1.07 -0.34
CA MET A 45 8.19 0.46 0.62
C MET A 45 8.53 -1.00 0.97
N LYS A 46 9.13 -1.73 0.02
CA LYS A 46 9.34 -3.18 0.11
C LYS A 46 10.05 -3.66 1.40
N PRO A 47 11.01 -2.93 1.99
CA PRO A 47 11.67 -3.38 3.22
C PRO A 47 10.78 -3.37 4.48
N TYR A 48 9.65 -2.65 4.47
CA TYR A 48 8.81 -2.46 5.67
C TYR A 48 7.31 -2.55 5.42
N VAL A 49 6.88 -2.92 4.22
CA VAL A 49 5.49 -3.23 3.88
C VAL A 49 5.46 -4.59 3.20
N ASP A 50 4.74 -5.54 3.79
CA ASP A 50 4.69 -6.91 3.27
C ASP A 50 3.64 -7.03 2.16
N HIS A 51 2.52 -6.33 2.31
CA HIS A 51 1.40 -6.41 1.39
C HIS A 51 0.64 -5.08 1.26
N ILE A 52 0.09 -4.82 0.08
CA ILE A 52 -0.77 -3.66 -0.20
C ILE A 52 -2.16 -4.13 -0.63
N LEU A 53 -3.20 -3.58 -0.01
CA LEU A 53 -4.58 -3.75 -0.46
C LEU A 53 -4.90 -2.60 -1.42
N CYS A 54 -4.93 -2.94 -2.71
CA CYS A 54 -5.14 -2.04 -3.83
C CYS A 54 -6.64 -1.82 -4.08
N ILE A 55 -7.02 -0.59 -4.41
CA ILE A 55 -8.42 -0.20 -4.65
C ILE A 55 -8.70 0.04 -6.14
N LEU A 56 -7.67 0.12 -6.98
CA LEU A 56 -7.80 0.17 -8.44
C LEU A 56 -7.16 -1.09 -9.06
N PRO A 57 -7.78 -1.67 -10.10
CA PRO A 57 -7.37 -2.98 -10.62
C PRO A 57 -5.97 -2.99 -11.24
N PHE A 58 -5.50 -1.85 -11.77
CA PHE A 58 -4.17 -1.75 -12.39
C PHE A 58 -3.02 -1.64 -11.37
N GLU A 59 -3.28 -1.26 -10.12
CA GLU A 59 -2.25 -0.97 -9.12
C GLU A 59 -1.39 -2.18 -8.80
N VAL A 60 -1.99 -3.38 -8.79
CA VAL A 60 -1.27 -4.64 -8.54
C VAL A 60 -0.18 -4.86 -9.59
N ARG A 61 -0.52 -4.63 -10.87
CA ARG A 61 0.43 -4.76 -11.98
C ARG A 61 1.53 -3.72 -11.90
N GLU A 62 1.19 -2.47 -11.56
CA GLU A 62 2.17 -1.38 -11.45
C GLU A 62 3.12 -1.58 -10.27
N LEU A 63 2.63 -2.04 -9.12
CA LEU A 63 3.49 -2.40 -7.98
C LEU A 63 4.50 -3.48 -8.37
N ALA A 64 4.04 -4.53 -9.06
CA ALA A 64 4.92 -5.59 -9.55
C ALA A 64 5.96 -5.05 -10.55
N ARG A 65 5.51 -4.25 -11.53
CA ARG A 65 6.38 -3.63 -12.56
C ARG A 65 7.46 -2.73 -11.94
N LEU A 66 7.11 -1.99 -10.89
CA LEU A 66 8.01 -1.08 -10.20
C LEU A 66 8.84 -1.76 -9.10
N GLY A 67 8.71 -3.07 -8.89
CA GLY A 67 9.46 -3.81 -7.86
C GLY A 67 9.06 -3.47 -6.43
N GLY A 68 7.81 -3.03 -6.22
CA GLY A 68 7.26 -2.73 -4.90
C GLY A 68 6.80 -3.95 -4.11
N PRO A 69 6.06 -3.74 -3.00
CA PRO A 69 5.42 -4.80 -2.23
C PRO A 69 4.41 -5.58 -3.07
N THR A 70 4.08 -6.80 -2.60
CA THR A 70 2.98 -7.58 -3.20
C THR A 70 1.65 -6.87 -2.97
N GLY A 71 0.71 -6.99 -3.92
CA GLY A 71 -0.58 -6.31 -3.86
C GLY A 71 -1.75 -7.23 -4.18
N THR A 72 -2.89 -6.99 -3.54
CA THR A 72 -4.18 -7.61 -3.86
C THR A 72 -5.21 -6.53 -4.17
N TYR A 73 -5.92 -6.66 -5.29
CA TYR A 73 -7.05 -5.78 -5.61
C TYR A 73 -8.27 -6.19 -4.77
N VAL A 74 -8.78 -5.27 -3.96
CA VAL A 74 -9.92 -5.50 -3.05
C VAL A 74 -11.18 -4.71 -3.43
N GLY A 75 -11.14 -3.96 -4.55
CA GLY A 75 -12.24 -3.13 -5.00
C GLY A 75 -12.30 -1.75 -4.34
N HIS A 76 -13.04 -0.85 -4.97
CA HIS A 76 -13.31 0.49 -4.44
C HIS A 76 -14.74 0.54 -3.90
N ARG A 77 -14.95 1.03 -2.67
CA ARG A 77 -16.30 1.03 -2.07
C ARG A 77 -17.33 1.78 -2.94
N LEU A 78 -16.94 2.93 -3.49
CA LEU A 78 -17.77 3.72 -4.42
C LEU A 78 -18.25 2.96 -5.67
N THR A 79 -17.58 1.87 -6.08
CA THR A 79 -18.00 1.10 -7.27
C THR A 79 -18.95 -0.04 -6.93
N HIS A 80 -19.16 -0.35 -5.64
CA HIS A 80 -19.88 -1.54 -5.21
C HIS A 80 -21.05 -1.25 -4.25
N ASP A 81 -21.03 -0.12 -3.56
CA ASP A 81 -22.06 0.23 -2.59
C ASP A 81 -22.94 1.38 -3.12
N PRO A 82 -24.19 1.08 -3.52
CA PRO A 82 -25.11 2.08 -4.07
C PRO A 82 -25.57 3.11 -3.03
N GLY A 83 -25.29 2.92 -1.73
CA GLY A 83 -25.66 3.85 -0.66
C GLY A 83 -24.59 4.87 -0.28
N VAL A 84 -23.47 4.94 -1.01
CA VAL A 84 -22.33 5.82 -0.67
C VAL A 84 -22.40 7.19 -1.35
N LEU A 85 -23.24 7.35 -2.39
CA LEU A 85 -23.45 8.63 -3.10
C LEU A 85 -24.88 9.14 -2.93
#